data_AF-A0A2Z5G8K2-F1
#
_entry.id   AF-A0A2Z5G8K2-F1
#
_cell.length_a   1.000
_cell.length_b   1.000
_cell.length_c   1.000
_cell.angle_alpha   90.00
_cell.angle_beta   90.00
_cell.angle_gamma   90.00
#
_symmetry.space_group_name_H-M   'P 1'
#
loop_
_entity.id
_entity.type
_entity.pdbx_description
1 polymer ?
#
loop_
_entity_poly.entity_id
_entity_poly.type
_entity_poly.pdbx_seq_one_letter_code
_entity_poly.pdbx_strand_id
1 'polypeptide(L)'
;MADFFIVRGVRGKGVGYKVAKRLWRQFPGRWEVRVMANNVPAQKFWAKAISRFQGKSAEAELVTKGKETRYLFLFDSKANLLDEPQ
;
A
#
# COMPACT_ATOMS: atom_id res chain seq x y z
N MET A 1 11.13 9.05 4.04
CA MET A 1 11.00 7.58 4.03
C MET A 1 10.31 7.19 5.33
N ALA A 2 9.29 6.34 5.28
CA ALA A 2 8.49 5.97 6.45
C ALA A 2 8.19 4.47 6.41
N ASP A 3 8.04 3.87 7.58
CA ASP A 3 7.76 2.45 7.73
C ASP A 3 6.29 2.22 8.12
N PHE A 4 5.73 1.12 7.63
CA PHE A 4 4.35 0.72 7.93
C PHE A 4 4.34 -0.69 8.52
N PHE A 5 3.82 -0.82 9.74
CA PHE A 5 3.78 -2.09 10.46
C PHE A 5 2.38 -2.41 10.98
N ILE A 6 1.98 -3.68 10.85
CA ILE A 6 0.75 -4.21 11.42
C ILE A 6 1.11 -5.26 12.48
N VAL A 7 0.82 -4.92 13.74
CA VAL A 7 0.98 -5.83 14.89
C VAL A 7 0.14 -7.09 14.70
N ARG A 8 0.65 -8.24 15.17
CA ARG A 8 0.03 -9.55 14.94
C ARG A 8 -1.43 -9.63 15.38
N GLY A 9 -1.77 -9.06 16.54
CA GLY A 9 -3.11 -9.13 17.13
C GLY A 9 -4.25 -8.45 16.35
N VAL A 10 -3.92 -7.61 15.35
CA VAL A 10 -4.91 -6.91 14.53
C VAL A 10 -4.88 -7.30 13.05
N ARG A 11 -4.05 -8.28 12.68
CA ARG A 11 -4.03 -8.84 11.31
C ARG A 11 -5.38 -9.50 10.99
N GLY A 12 -5.75 -9.50 9.72
CA GLY A 12 -7.02 -10.07 9.25
C GLY A 12 -8.27 -9.23 9.55
N LYS A 13 -8.20 -8.24 10.45
CA LYS A 13 -9.35 -7.38 10.84
C LYS A 13 -9.56 -6.16 9.93
N GLY A 14 -8.83 -6.07 8.81
CA GLY A 14 -8.91 -4.96 7.86
C GLY A 14 -8.34 -3.61 8.35
N VAL A 15 -7.81 -3.54 9.57
CA VAL A 15 -7.28 -2.30 10.18
C VAL A 15 -6.18 -1.67 9.33
N GLY A 16 -5.21 -2.48 8.86
CA GLY A 16 -4.11 -1.97 8.04
C GLY A 16 -4.59 -1.26 6.77
N TYR A 17 -5.61 -1.80 6.09
CA TYR A 17 -6.19 -1.15 4.92
C TYR A 17 -6.90 0.15 5.27
N LYS A 18 -7.65 0.19 6.39
CA LYS A 18 -8.33 1.42 6.83
C LYS A 18 -7.33 2.57 7.07
N VAL A 19 -6.21 2.27 7.71
CA VAL A 19 -5.14 3.25 7.96
C VAL A 19 -4.47 3.67 6.65
N ALA A 20 -4.07 2.73 5.79
CA ALA A 20 -3.47 3.03 4.50
C ALA A 20 -4.39 3.89 3.61
N LYS A 21 -5.68 3.53 3.51
CA LYS A 21 -6.69 4.32 2.79
C LYS A 21 -6.80 5.75 3.32
N ARG A 22 -6.81 5.92 4.66
CA ARG A 22 -6.89 7.26 5.28
C ARG A 22 -5.66 8.09 4.91
N LEU A 23 -4.45 7.51 4.98
CA LEU A 23 -3.22 8.21 4.59
C LEU A 23 -3.25 8.66 3.14
N TRP A 24 -3.63 7.78 2.21
CA TRP A 24 -3.71 8.12 0.79
C TRP A 24 -4.77 9.20 0.49
N ARG A 25 -5.87 9.22 1.25
CA ARG A 25 -6.87 10.28 1.11
C ARG A 25 -6.39 11.61 1.70
N GLN A 26 -5.68 11.57 2.82
CA GLN A 26 -5.22 12.77 3.52
C GLN A 26 -4.05 13.44 2.80
N PHE A 27 -3.17 12.65 2.17
CA PHE A 27 -2.00 13.14 1.45
C PHE A 27 -2.06 12.67 -0.01
N PRO A 28 -2.81 13.39 -0.87
CA PRO A 28 -2.89 13.09 -2.29
C PRO A 28 -1.54 13.29 -2.98
N GLY A 29 -1.29 12.49 -4.01
CA GLY A 29 -0.04 12.50 -4.76
C GLY A 29 0.39 11.10 -5.20
N ARG A 30 1.58 11.02 -5.80
CA ARG A 30 2.21 9.76 -6.23
C ARG A 30 2.80 9.03 -5.04
N TRP A 31 2.35 7.80 -4.81
CA TRP A 31 2.84 6.95 -3.74
C TRP A 31 3.75 5.86 -4.27
N GLU A 32 4.70 5.52 -3.42
CA GLU A 32 5.64 4.44 -3.64
C GLU A 32 5.64 3.52 -2.42
N VAL A 33 5.39 2.24 -2.64
CA VAL A 33 5.45 1.22 -1.60
C VAL A 33 6.47 0.16 -1.99
N ARG A 34 7.50 -0.01 -1.15
CA ARG A 34 8.55 -1.01 -1.32
C ARG A 34 8.32 -2.16 -0.37
N VAL A 35 8.40 -3.39 -0.88
CA VAL A 35 8.19 -4.61 -0.10
C VAL A 35 9.32 -5.58 -0.38
N MET A 36 9.98 -6.11 0.67
CA MET A 36 11.01 -7.14 0.48
C MET A 36 10.42 -8.38 -0.22
N ALA A 37 11.17 -8.95 -1.18
CA ALA A 37 10.71 -10.10 -1.95
C ALA A 37 10.44 -11.36 -1.11
N ASN A 38 11.05 -11.48 0.07
CA ASN A 38 10.76 -12.56 1.01
C ASN A 38 9.52 -12.32 1.90
N ASN A 39 8.96 -11.12 1.92
CA ASN A 39 7.81 -10.78 2.74
C ASN A 39 6.48 -11.01 1.98
N VAL A 40 6.20 -12.28 1.71
CA VAL A 40 4.99 -12.72 0.99
C VAL A 40 3.69 -12.18 1.62
N PRO A 41 3.51 -12.13 2.97
CA PRO A 41 2.32 -11.55 3.56
C PRO A 41 2.14 -10.06 3.24
N ALA A 42 3.21 -9.27 3.28
CA ALA A 42 3.15 -7.85 2.96
C ALA A 42 2.86 -7.62 1.46
N GLN A 43 3.44 -8.43 0.57
CA GLN A 43 3.17 -8.34 -0.88
C GLN A 43 1.68 -8.53 -1.17
N LYS A 44 1.08 -9.61 -0.62
CA LYS A 44 -0.35 -9.90 -0.76
C LYS A 44 -1.21 -8.78 -0.16
N PHE A 45 -0.81 -8.26 0.99
CA PHE A 45 -1.50 -7.14 1.63
C PHE A 45 -1.50 -5.89 0.73
N TRP A 46 -0.34 -5.47 0.25
CA TRP A 46 -0.21 -4.25 -0.54
C TRP A 46 -0.87 -4.36 -1.92
N ALA A 47 -0.69 -5.48 -2.61
CA ALA A 47 -1.40 -5.74 -3.87
C ALA A 47 -2.91 -5.59 -3.68
N LYS A 48 -3.49 -6.22 -2.64
CA LYS A 48 -4.93 -6.12 -2.34
C LYS A 48 -5.36 -4.72 -1.90
N ALA A 49 -4.59 -4.07 -1.04
CA ALA A 49 -4.89 -2.75 -0.49
C ALA A 49 -4.91 -1.69 -1.59
N ILE A 50 -3.87 -1.66 -2.43
CA ILE A 50 -3.73 -0.71 -3.53
C ILE A 50 -4.79 -1.00 -4.59
N SER A 51 -5.03 -2.28 -4.94
CA SER A 51 -6.05 -2.62 -5.92
C SER A 51 -7.44 -2.14 -5.50
N ARG A 52 -7.78 -2.38 -4.23
CA ARG A 52 -9.05 -1.93 -3.65
C ARG A 52 -9.17 -0.41 -3.60
N PHE A 53 -8.06 0.31 -3.40
CA PHE A 53 -8.07 1.77 -3.38
C PHE A 53 -8.20 2.39 -4.78
N GLN A 54 -7.52 1.80 -5.77
CA GLN A 54 -7.53 2.26 -7.17
C GLN A 54 -8.77 1.79 -7.95
N GLY A 55 -9.47 0.76 -7.48
CA GLY A 55 -10.56 0.13 -8.23
C GLY A 55 -10.09 -0.69 -9.43
N LYS A 56 -8.79 -0.97 -9.56
CA LYS A 56 -8.16 -1.79 -10.60
C LYS A 56 -7.03 -2.62 -10.00
N SER A 57 -6.59 -3.67 -10.67
CA SER A 57 -5.46 -4.50 -10.21
C SER A 57 -4.20 -3.66 -10.04
N ALA A 58 -3.53 -3.81 -8.90
CA ALA A 58 -2.24 -3.20 -8.62
C ALA A 58 -1.12 -4.04 -9.22
N GLU A 59 -0.27 -3.40 -10.02
CA GLU A 59 0.92 -3.99 -10.57
C GLU A 59 2.13 -3.63 -9.70
N ALA A 60 3.09 -4.55 -9.64
CA ALA A 60 4.32 -4.35 -8.92
C ALA A 60 5.50 -4.62 -9.84
N GLU A 61 6.48 -3.74 -9.82
CA GLU A 61 7.75 -3.95 -10.49
C GLU A 61 8.72 -4.65 -9.54
N LEU A 62 9.42 -5.67 -10.04
CA LEU A 62 10.47 -6.32 -9.28
C LEU A 62 11.78 -5.56 -9.48
N VAL A 63 12.28 -4.94 -8.42
CA VAL A 63 13.50 -4.14 -8.45
C VAL A 63 14.58 -4.85 -7.63
N THR A 64 15.71 -5.13 -8.28
CA THR A 64 16.89 -5.73 -7.64
C THR A 64 17.99 -4.68 -7.51
N LYS A 65 18.49 -4.48 -6.30
CA LYS A 65 19.64 -3.61 -6.02
C LYS A 65 20.68 -4.41 -5.26
N GLY A 66 21.77 -4.76 -5.93
CA GLY A 66 22.78 -5.67 -5.38
C GLY A 66 22.19 -7.05 -5.12
N LYS A 67 22.26 -7.53 -3.88
CA LYS A 67 21.70 -8.83 -3.46
C LYS A 67 20.26 -8.76 -2.95
N GLU A 68 19.66 -7.56 -2.91
CA GLU A 68 18.32 -7.38 -2.36
C GLU A 68 17.29 -7.16 -3.47
N THR A 69 16.21 -7.93 -3.42
CA THR A 69 15.08 -7.82 -4.35
C THR A 69 13.84 -7.33 -3.60
N ARG A 70 13.14 -6.37 -4.19
CA ARG A 70 11.92 -5.77 -3.64
C ARG A 70 10.85 -5.65 -4.71
N TYR A 71 9.59 -5.78 -4.30
CA TYR A 71 8.43 -5.37 -5.08
C TYR A 71 8.19 -3.87 -4.86
N LEU A 72 8.04 -3.14 -5.95
CA LEU A 72 7.75 -1.71 -5.99
C LEU A 72 6.34 -1.51 -6.53
N PHE A 73 5.46 -0.96 -5.71
CA PHE A 73 4.13 -0.54 -6.15
C PHE A 73 4.11 0.98 -6.31
N LEU A 74 3.70 1.45 -7.48
CA LEU A 74 3.54 2.86 -7.81
C LEU A 74 2.08 3.13 -8.16
N PHE A 75 1.49 4.15 -7.54
CA PHE A 75 0.10 4.54 -7.82
C PHE A 75 -0.17 5.98 -7.38
N ASP A 76 -1.18 6.59 -8.00
CA ASP A 76 -1.60 7.95 -7.64
C ASP A 76 -2.77 7.93 -6.67
N SER A 77 -2.62 8.60 -5.54
CA SER A 77 -3.74 8.94 -4.68
C SER A 77 -4.31 10.29 -5.11
N LYS A 78 -5.40 10.27 -5.87
CA LYS A 78 -6.12 11.51 -6.16
C LYS A 78 -6.88 11.92 -4.89
N ALA A 79 -6.82 13.20 -4.54
CA ALA A 79 -7.80 13.75 -3.61
C ALA A 79 -9.15 13.67 -4.30
N ASN A 80 -9.98 12.71 -3.90
CA ASN A 80 -11.39 12.80 -4.22
C ASN A 80 -11.94 13.93 -3.34
N LEU A 81 -12.11 15.12 -3.93
CA LEU A 81 -12.74 16.29 -3.33
C LEU A 81 -14.24 16.07 -2.99
N LEU A 82 -14.75 14.83 -3.16
CA LEU A 82 -16.16 14.46 -3.03
C LEU A 82 -16.46 13.57 -1.82
N ASP A 83 -15.47 13.18 -1.02
CA ASP A 83 -15.77 12.52 0.25
C ASP A 83 -15.81 13.57 1.37
N GLU A 84 -17.00 14.11 1.64
CA GLU A 84 -17.28 14.85 2.88
C GLU A 84 -16.90 14.00 4.11
N PRO A 85 -16.37 14.62 5.18
CA PRO A 85 -16.19 13.93 6.45
C PRO A 85 -17.57 13.61 7.04
N GLN A 86 -17.82 12.31 7.27
CA GLN A 86 -18.85 11.85 8.21
C GLN A 86 -18.41 12.16 9.65
#